data_AF-A0A2G8JZE1-F1
#
_entry.id   AF-A0A2G8JZE1-F1
#
_cell.length_a   1.000
_cell.length_b   1.000
_cell.length_c   1.000
_cell.angle_alpha   90.00
_cell.angle_beta   90.00
_cell.angle_gamma   90.00
#
_symmetry.space_group_name_H-M   'P 1'
#
loop_
_entity.id
_entity.type
_entity.pdbx_description
1 polymer ?
#
loop_
_entity_poly.entity_id
_entity_poly.type
_entity_poly.pdbx_seq_one_letter_code
_entity_poly.pdbx_strand_id
1 'polypeptide(L)'
;MSHQEHRKCLTGLVKDVDEEDMLVYLYGCAKQGQWLKWESAMQVDTSWKKLLYIWTPELLSFHINAIHDQLPSPANLKLWGKTNLGLCQLCHHRHCTLFHILNGCSYSLQSGRYNWRHDQTLRAIASGLAPYIVEANQKRFNTSETLDFTSTIAFRTADGTTYRNPVLPLPKTEPTNILKKASDWIFLMDEEHKQIVFPPEITETAKRPDITIFSRKQRSYHRRAYSSYGGESGKCIC
;
A
#
# COMPACT_ATOMS: atom_id res chain seq x y z
N MET A 1 -6.34 36.94 38.33
CA MET A 1 -5.66 35.75 37.79
C MET A 1 -5.07 34.98 38.95
N SER A 2 -5.34 33.67 39.03
CA SER A 2 -4.74 32.77 40.01
C SER A 2 -3.23 32.65 39.79
N HIS A 3 -2.44 32.43 40.85
CA HIS A 3 -0.99 32.21 40.75
C HIS A 3 -0.62 31.11 39.74
N GLN A 4 -1.46 30.08 39.60
CA GLN A 4 -1.27 29.02 38.60
C GLN A 4 -1.48 29.52 37.17
N GLU A 5 -2.44 30.41 36.93
CA GLU A 5 -2.70 30.98 35.61
C GLU A 5 -1.58 31.92 35.19
N HIS A 6 -1.08 32.73 36.13
CA HIS A 6 0.05 33.62 35.89
C HIS A 6 1.33 32.83 35.55
N ARG A 7 1.62 31.75 36.29
CA ARG A 7 2.75 30.87 35.99
C ARG A 7 2.61 30.19 34.63
N LYS A 8 1.41 29.66 34.30
CA LYS A 8 1.14 29.05 33.00
C LYS A 8 1.37 30.05 31.85
N CYS A 9 0.87 31.27 31.99
CA CYS A 9 1.04 32.34 31.01
C CYS A 9 2.51 32.70 30.80
N LEU A 10 3.27 32.92 31.88
CA LEU A 10 4.71 33.17 31.81
C LEU A 10 5.49 32.01 31.17
N THR A 11 5.19 30.76 31.54
CA THR A 11 5.84 29.60 30.91
C THR A 11 5.45 29.40 29.45
N GLY A 12 4.25 29.83 29.05
CA GLY A 12 3.84 29.84 27.64
C GLY A 12 4.67 30.84 26.86
N LEU A 13 4.71 32.10 27.33
CA LEU A 13 5.47 33.16 26.69
C LEU A 13 6.96 32.83 26.52
N VAL A 14 7.61 32.27 27.55
CA VAL A 14 9.02 31.86 27.45
C VAL A 14 9.20 30.78 26.39
N LYS A 15 8.30 29.80 26.33
CA LYS A 15 8.35 28.76 25.29
C LYS A 15 8.16 29.34 23.89
N ASP A 16 7.22 30.25 23.72
CA ASP A 16 6.95 30.87 22.42
C ASP A 16 8.18 31.65 21.92
N VAL A 17 8.83 32.41 22.80
CA VAL A 17 10.08 33.13 22.46
C VAL A 17 11.22 32.17 22.13
N ASP A 18 11.41 31.12 22.94
CA ASP A 18 12.43 30.09 22.69
C ASP A 18 12.18 29.34 21.37
N GLU A 19 10.91 29.09 21.02
CA GLU A 19 10.50 28.46 19.76
C GLU A 19 10.79 29.36 18.56
N GLU A 20 10.50 30.66 18.65
CA GLU A 20 10.79 31.63 17.59
C GLU A 20 12.30 31.72 17.30
N ASP A 21 13.13 31.85 18.34
CA ASP A 21 14.58 31.91 18.21
C ASP A 21 15.14 30.62 17.58
N MET A 22 14.62 29.47 18.00
CA MET A 22 14.99 28.18 17.41
C MET A 22 14.62 28.11 15.93
N LEU A 23 13.42 28.55 15.55
CA LEU A 23 12.96 28.53 14.17
C LEU A 23 13.83 29.42 13.27
N VAL A 24 14.21 30.61 13.75
CA VAL A 24 15.11 31.52 13.01
C VAL A 24 16.48 30.86 12.79
N TYR A 25 17.06 30.24 13.83
CA TYR A 25 18.32 29.51 13.71
C TYR A 25 18.23 28.35 12.73
N LEU A 26 17.17 27.55 12.82
CA LEU A 26 16.95 26.40 11.95
C LEU A 26 16.73 26.80 10.49
N TYR A 27 16.07 27.93 10.23
CA TYR A 27 15.92 28.44 8.87
C TYR A 27 17.28 28.75 8.21
N GLY A 28 18.28 29.17 9.00
CA GLY A 28 19.66 29.36 8.53
C GLY A 28 20.41 28.06 8.19
N CYS A 29 19.92 26.91 8.66
CA CYS A 29 20.58 25.62 8.48
C CYS A 29 20.17 24.96 7.14
N ALA A 30 21.04 24.99 6.13
CA ALA A 30 20.72 24.50 4.77
C ALA A 30 20.27 23.03 4.67
N LYS A 31 20.74 22.15 5.56
CA LYS A 31 20.39 20.72 5.61
C LYS A 31 19.45 20.42 6.78
N GLN A 32 19.87 20.76 8.00
CA GLN A 32 19.12 20.48 9.23
C GLN A 32 17.84 21.31 9.36
N GLY A 33 17.70 22.42 8.63
CA GLY A 33 16.46 23.22 8.59
C GLY A 33 15.44 22.73 7.57
N GLN A 34 15.76 21.73 6.74
CA GLN A 34 14.85 21.29 5.67
C GLN A 34 13.55 20.70 6.18
N TRP A 35 13.52 20.16 7.41
CA TRP A 35 12.30 19.60 7.98
C TRP A 35 11.19 20.63 8.19
N LEU A 36 11.54 21.92 8.32
CA LEU A 36 10.57 23.02 8.37
C LEU A 36 9.74 23.13 7.09
N LYS A 37 10.21 22.56 5.98
CA LYS A 37 9.54 22.59 4.67
C LYS A 37 8.78 21.29 4.37
N TRP A 38 8.85 20.28 5.24
CA TRP A 38 8.23 19.00 4.96
C TRP A 38 6.73 19.04 5.25
N GLU A 39 5.94 18.67 4.25
CA GLU A 39 4.49 18.53 4.35
C GLU A 39 4.10 17.17 4.98
N SER A 40 2.80 16.99 5.25
CA SER A 40 2.22 15.85 5.96
C SER A 40 2.62 14.46 5.43
N ALA A 41 2.94 14.33 4.14
CA ALA A 41 3.35 13.05 3.55
C ALA A 41 4.70 12.52 4.08
N MET A 42 5.52 13.38 4.69
CA MET A 42 6.81 13.04 5.30
C MET A 42 6.75 13.09 6.84
N GLN A 43 5.58 13.34 7.43
CA GLN A 43 5.44 13.39 8.89
C GLN A 43 5.57 11.98 9.47
N VAL A 44 6.62 11.81 10.25
CA VAL A 44 6.88 10.61 11.02
C VAL A 44 5.89 10.55 12.18
N ASP A 45 5.20 9.43 12.32
CA ASP A 45 4.47 9.15 13.55
C ASP A 45 5.48 8.83 14.67
N THR A 46 5.84 9.87 15.42
CA THR A 46 6.71 9.83 16.59
C THR A 46 5.94 9.55 17.88
N SER A 47 4.73 8.96 17.80
CA SER A 47 3.99 8.60 19.00
C SER A 47 4.83 7.71 19.91
N TRP A 48 4.75 7.96 21.21
CA TRP A 48 5.48 7.21 22.24
C TRP A 48 5.31 5.70 22.11
N LYS A 49 4.13 5.24 21.68
CA LYS A 49 3.86 3.83 21.45
C LYS A 49 4.74 3.24 20.34
N LYS A 50 4.96 3.97 19.24
CA LYS A 50 5.85 3.52 18.16
C LYS A 50 7.32 3.58 18.59
N LEU A 51 7.72 4.67 19.23
CA LEU A 51 9.10 4.84 19.70
C LEU A 51 9.52 3.79 20.73
N LEU A 52 8.63 3.43 21.65
CA LEU A 52 8.95 2.50 22.74
C LEU A 52 8.79 1.02 22.34
N TYR A 53 7.81 0.69 21.51
CA TYR A 53 7.44 -0.71 21.28
C TYR A 53 7.66 -1.23 19.86
N ILE A 54 7.81 -0.33 18.88
CA ILE A 54 7.91 -0.73 17.46
C ILE A 54 9.32 -0.49 16.92
N TRP A 55 9.99 0.57 17.37
CA TRP A 55 11.28 0.97 16.80
C TRP A 55 12.44 0.49 17.64
N THR A 56 13.35 -0.26 17.04
CA THR A 56 14.67 -0.50 17.63
C THR A 56 15.49 0.80 17.56
N PRO A 57 16.46 1.01 18.46
CA PRO A 57 17.33 2.20 18.43
C PRO A 57 18.03 2.41 17.08
N GLU A 58 18.43 1.32 16.44
CA GLU A 58 19.07 1.32 15.12
C GLU A 58 18.11 1.78 14.02
N LEU A 59 16.86 1.28 14.05
CA LEU A 59 15.84 1.65 13.07
C LEU A 59 15.44 3.13 13.24
N LEU A 60 15.29 3.59 14.49
CA LEU A 60 15.03 4.99 14.81
C LEU A 60 16.15 5.89 14.28
N SER A 61 17.41 5.53 14.56
CA SER A 61 18.58 6.26 14.06
C SER A 61 18.62 6.30 12.54
N PHE A 62 18.46 5.14 11.89
CA PHE A 62 18.42 5.06 10.43
C PHE A 62 17.31 5.94 9.86
N HIS A 63 16.11 5.89 10.43
CA HIS A 63 14.96 6.61 9.92
C HIS A 63 15.13 8.13 10.03
N ILE A 64 15.55 8.64 11.20
CA ILE A 64 15.86 10.06 11.40
C ILE A 64 16.94 10.50 10.40
N ASN A 65 18.02 9.74 10.29
CA ASN A 65 19.12 10.08 9.38
C ASN A 65 18.71 10.02 7.90
N ALA A 66 17.84 9.10 7.51
CA ALA A 66 17.31 8.98 6.15
C ALA A 66 16.49 10.21 5.77
N ILE A 67 15.62 10.62 6.69
CA ILE A 67 14.71 11.74 6.53
C ILE A 67 15.48 13.05 6.41
N HIS A 68 16.49 13.28 7.25
CA HIS A 68 17.34 14.46 7.19
C HIS A 68 18.46 14.42 6.12
N ASP A 69 18.46 13.41 5.23
CA ASP A 69 19.53 13.17 4.25
C ASP A 69 20.93 13.27 4.88
N GLN A 70 21.12 12.59 6.01
CA GLN A 70 22.37 12.45 6.76
C GLN A 70 23.00 11.05 6.61
N LEU A 71 22.43 10.22 5.73
CA LEU A 71 23.02 8.92 5.40
C LEU A 71 24.27 9.08 4.53
N PRO A 72 25.17 8.07 4.46
CA PRO A 72 26.42 8.13 3.71
C PRO A 72 26.21 8.04 2.18
N SER A 73 25.48 9.00 1.60
CA SER A 73 25.40 9.19 0.15
C SER A 73 26.72 9.76 -0.39
N PRO A 74 27.08 9.55 -1.67
CA PRO A 74 28.32 10.09 -2.22
C PRO A 74 28.43 11.62 -2.09
N ALA A 75 27.32 12.34 -2.21
CA ALA A 75 27.26 13.78 -1.95
C ALA A 75 27.58 14.10 -0.48
N ASN A 76 26.99 13.40 0.48
CA ASN A 76 27.26 13.63 1.91
C ASN A 76 28.68 13.23 2.29
N LEU A 77 29.20 12.12 1.74
CA LEU A 77 30.59 11.71 1.95
C LEU A 77 31.58 12.74 1.41
N LYS A 78 31.25 13.44 0.32
CA LYS A 78 32.05 14.57 -0.17
C LYS A 78 31.96 15.77 0.78
N LEU A 79 30.76 16.11 1.26
CA LEU A 79 30.56 17.18 2.24
C LEU A 79 31.31 16.92 3.55
N TRP A 80 31.38 15.68 4.01
CA TRP A 80 32.11 15.28 5.22
C TRP A 80 33.62 15.12 5.01
N GLY A 81 34.14 15.43 3.82
CA GLY A 81 35.57 15.29 3.50
C GLY A 81 36.06 13.84 3.47
N LYS A 82 35.16 12.85 3.36
CA LYS A 82 35.50 11.42 3.27
C LYS A 82 35.82 10.98 1.85
N THR A 83 35.36 11.73 0.84
CA THR A 83 35.67 11.49 -0.58
C THR A 83 35.88 12.80 -1.32
N ASN A 84 36.68 12.80 -2.38
CA ASN A 84 37.00 14.04 -3.12
C ASN A 84 35.92 14.41 -4.16
N LEU A 85 35.32 13.40 -4.80
CA LEU A 85 34.53 13.61 -6.03
C LEU A 85 33.03 13.32 -5.88
N GLY A 86 32.62 12.56 -4.86
CA GLY A 86 31.20 12.20 -4.64
C GLY A 86 30.55 11.58 -5.87
N LEU A 87 31.20 10.59 -6.47
CA LEU A 87 30.77 9.97 -7.74
C LEU A 87 29.69 8.91 -7.51
N CYS A 88 28.82 8.74 -8.51
CA CYS A 88 27.97 7.57 -8.58
C CYS A 88 28.82 6.33 -8.89
N GLN A 89 28.65 5.26 -8.12
CA GLN A 89 29.38 4.01 -8.32
C GLN A 89 28.92 3.23 -9.58
N LEU A 90 27.73 3.55 -10.11
CA LEU A 90 27.13 2.83 -11.24
C LEU A 90 27.37 3.54 -12.57
N CYS A 91 27.04 4.84 -12.65
CA CYS A 91 27.13 5.60 -13.89
C CYS A 91 28.26 6.65 -13.90
N HIS A 92 29.06 6.71 -12.84
CA HIS A 92 30.17 7.67 -12.67
C HIS A 92 29.77 9.16 -12.74
N HIS A 93 28.48 9.47 -12.58
CA HIS A 93 28.00 10.85 -12.52
C HIS A 93 28.66 11.60 -11.36
N ARG A 94 29.09 12.84 -11.64
CA ARG A 94 29.67 13.74 -10.63
C ARG A 94 28.57 14.31 -9.75
N HIS A 95 28.88 14.60 -8.48
CA HIS A 95 27.90 15.14 -7.52
C HIS A 95 26.68 14.24 -7.36
N CYS A 96 26.90 12.95 -7.09
CA CYS A 96 25.86 11.96 -6.91
C CYS A 96 25.09 12.20 -5.61
N THR A 97 23.95 12.87 -5.73
CA THR A 97 22.99 13.12 -4.64
C THR A 97 22.10 11.89 -4.39
N LEU A 98 21.38 11.90 -3.26
CA LEU A 98 20.36 10.88 -3.01
C LEU A 98 19.31 10.84 -4.13
N PHE A 99 18.89 11.99 -4.65
CA PHE A 99 17.96 12.08 -5.78
C PHE A 99 18.50 11.37 -7.03
N HIS A 100 19.80 11.53 -7.34
CA HIS A 100 20.42 10.81 -8.45
C HIS A 100 20.32 9.29 -8.25
N ILE A 101 20.66 8.79 -7.06
CA ILE A 101 20.59 7.35 -6.77
C ILE A 101 19.16 6.84 -6.94
N LEU A 102 18.18 7.55 -6.37
CA LEU A 102 16.79 7.10 -6.31
C LEU A 102 16.03 7.24 -7.64
N ASN A 103 16.29 8.28 -8.44
CA ASN A 103 15.49 8.59 -9.63
C ASN A 103 16.28 9.05 -10.86
N GLY A 104 17.52 9.52 -10.69
CA GLY A 104 18.28 10.21 -11.76
C GLY A 104 19.39 9.40 -12.41
N CYS A 105 19.62 8.15 -12.01
CA CYS A 105 20.75 7.36 -12.47
C CYS A 105 20.38 6.65 -13.78
N SER A 106 21.03 7.05 -14.88
CA SER A 106 20.82 6.46 -16.21
C SER A 106 21.11 4.95 -16.23
N TYR A 107 22.17 4.52 -15.55
CA TYR A 107 22.50 3.10 -15.43
C TYR A 107 21.40 2.34 -14.68
N SER A 108 20.89 2.88 -13.56
CA SER A 108 19.81 2.24 -12.79
C SER A 108 18.52 2.14 -13.60
N LEU A 109 18.21 3.15 -14.40
CA LEU A 109 17.08 3.15 -15.32
C LEU A 109 17.22 2.07 -16.40
N GLN A 110 18.34 2.06 -17.12
CA GLN A 110 18.57 1.12 -18.24
C GLN A 110 18.69 -0.33 -17.78
N SER A 111 19.19 -0.56 -16.56
CA SER A 111 19.31 -1.90 -15.98
C SER A 111 18.04 -2.39 -15.27
N GLY A 112 16.92 -1.64 -15.34
CA GLY A 112 15.65 -2.02 -14.72
C GLY A 112 15.66 -2.02 -13.19
N ARG A 113 16.69 -1.44 -12.53
CA ARG A 113 16.84 -1.48 -11.07
C ARG A 113 15.72 -0.77 -10.32
N TYR A 114 15.14 0.26 -10.93
CA TYR A 114 14.01 0.99 -10.33
C TYR A 114 12.75 0.13 -10.23
N ASN A 115 12.51 -0.72 -11.23
CA ASN A 115 11.35 -1.60 -11.26
C ASN A 115 11.61 -2.94 -10.56
N TRP A 116 12.88 -3.31 -10.33
CA TRP A 116 13.23 -4.64 -9.81
C TRP A 116 12.48 -5.02 -8.52
N ARG A 117 12.47 -4.16 -7.48
CA ARG A 117 11.79 -4.48 -6.21
C ARG A 117 10.28 -4.60 -6.38
N HIS A 118 9.71 -3.74 -7.21
CA HIS A 118 8.29 -3.76 -7.56
C HIS A 118 7.94 -5.08 -8.27
N ASP A 119 8.68 -5.42 -9.32
CA ASP A 119 8.46 -6.63 -10.11
C ASP A 119 8.65 -7.91 -9.29
N GLN A 120 9.65 -7.95 -8.40
CA GLN A 120 9.82 -9.09 -7.48
C GLN A 120 8.62 -9.26 -6.55
N THR A 121 8.06 -8.14 -6.05
CA THR A 121 6.88 -8.18 -5.19
C THR A 121 5.66 -8.68 -5.97
N LEU A 122 5.45 -8.18 -7.20
CA LEU A 122 4.37 -8.65 -8.06
C LEU A 122 4.51 -10.14 -8.39
N ARG A 123 5.73 -10.62 -8.68
CA ARG A 123 5.99 -12.05 -8.95
C ARG A 123 5.66 -12.92 -7.75
N ALA A 124 6.01 -12.48 -6.54
CA ALA A 124 5.67 -13.20 -5.32
C ALA A 124 4.13 -13.32 -5.16
N ILE A 125 3.40 -12.21 -5.36
CA ILE A 125 1.93 -12.23 -5.30
C ILE A 125 1.35 -13.14 -6.40
N ALA A 126 1.84 -13.02 -7.62
CA ALA A 126 1.42 -13.84 -8.75
C ALA A 126 1.67 -15.32 -8.49
N SER A 127 2.82 -15.69 -7.92
CA SER A 127 3.13 -17.08 -7.56
C SER A 127 2.14 -17.66 -6.54
N GLY A 128 1.66 -16.84 -5.62
CA GLY A 128 0.63 -17.24 -4.66
C GLY A 128 -0.76 -17.36 -5.28
N LEU A 129 -1.12 -16.48 -6.22
CA LEU A 129 -2.46 -16.44 -6.82
C LEU A 129 -2.66 -17.42 -7.98
N ALA A 130 -1.62 -17.65 -8.80
CA ALA A 130 -1.73 -18.43 -10.03
C ALA A 130 -2.32 -19.85 -9.81
N PRO A 131 -1.92 -20.62 -8.78
CA PRO A 131 -2.50 -21.94 -8.53
C PRO A 131 -4.02 -21.89 -8.30
N TYR A 132 -4.51 -20.91 -7.54
CA TYR A 132 -5.93 -20.76 -7.24
C TYR A 132 -6.75 -20.38 -8.47
N ILE A 133 -6.20 -19.59 -9.37
CA ILE A 133 -6.86 -19.19 -10.62
C ILE A 133 -6.95 -20.38 -11.57
N VAL A 134 -5.88 -21.17 -11.67
CA VAL A 134 -5.88 -22.42 -12.46
C VAL A 134 -6.91 -23.40 -11.90
N GLU A 135 -6.94 -23.58 -10.58
CA GLU A 135 -7.92 -24.44 -9.92
C GLU A 135 -9.37 -23.95 -10.17
N ALA A 136 -9.61 -22.64 -10.09
CA ALA A 136 -10.92 -22.05 -10.35
C ALA A 136 -11.40 -22.27 -11.80
N ASN A 137 -10.48 -22.22 -12.78
CA ASN A 137 -10.80 -22.45 -14.18
C ASN A 137 -11.00 -23.95 -14.51
N GLN A 138 -10.37 -24.85 -13.76
CA GLN A 138 -10.55 -26.30 -13.91
C GLN A 138 -11.88 -26.78 -13.33
N LYS A 139 -12.37 -26.14 -12.25
CA LYS A 139 -13.66 -26.49 -11.67
C LYS A 139 -14.78 -26.11 -12.64
N ARG A 140 -15.55 -27.13 -13.06
CA ARG A 140 -16.79 -26.89 -13.80
C ARG A 140 -17.75 -26.13 -12.88
N PHE A 141 -18.15 -24.97 -13.33
CA PHE A 141 -19.20 -24.20 -12.68
C PHE A 141 -20.53 -24.90 -12.91
N ASN A 142 -20.97 -25.65 -11.91
CA ASN A 142 -22.38 -25.94 -11.78
C ASN A 142 -23.02 -24.71 -11.16
N THR A 143 -23.68 -23.87 -11.96
CA THR A 143 -24.56 -22.79 -11.49
C THR A 143 -25.76 -23.32 -10.67
N SER A 144 -25.77 -24.62 -10.37
CA SER A 144 -26.81 -25.38 -9.69
C SER A 144 -26.25 -26.19 -8.52
N GLU A 145 -25.23 -25.71 -7.81
CA GLU A 145 -25.06 -26.11 -6.41
C GLU A 145 -25.82 -25.11 -5.55
N THR A 146 -27.14 -25.28 -5.53
CA THR A 146 -27.87 -25.05 -4.29
C THR A 146 -27.12 -25.82 -3.22
N LEU A 147 -26.64 -25.14 -2.19
CA LEU A 147 -26.13 -25.82 -1.00
C LEU A 147 -27.22 -26.78 -0.53
N ASP A 148 -27.01 -28.08 -0.76
CA ASP A 148 -27.84 -29.16 -0.21
C ASP A 148 -27.55 -29.24 1.29
N PHE A 149 -27.99 -28.22 2.02
CA PHE A 149 -28.13 -28.26 3.47
C PHE A 149 -29.58 -28.56 3.81
N THR A 150 -30.15 -29.60 3.20
CA THR A 150 -31.42 -30.19 3.64
C THR A 150 -31.16 -31.41 4.51
N SER A 151 -30.38 -31.26 5.58
CA SER A 151 -30.61 -32.08 6.77
C SER A 151 -31.53 -31.30 7.71
N THR A 152 -32.77 -31.06 7.28
CA THR A 152 -33.80 -30.60 8.21
C THR A 152 -34.04 -31.75 9.18
N ILE A 153 -33.47 -31.65 10.38
CA ILE A 153 -33.79 -32.57 11.47
C ILE A 153 -35.30 -32.52 11.68
N ALA A 154 -35.99 -33.62 11.39
CA ALA A 154 -37.42 -33.73 11.57
C ALA A 154 -37.73 -33.96 13.05
N PHE A 155 -38.27 -32.95 13.73
CA PHE A 155 -38.77 -33.11 15.09
C PHE A 155 -40.07 -33.91 15.06
N ARG A 156 -40.14 -34.98 15.86
CA ARG A 156 -41.36 -35.78 16.06
C ARG A 156 -42.16 -35.22 17.23
N THR A 157 -43.47 -35.17 17.08
CA THR A 157 -44.38 -34.94 18.21
C THR A 157 -44.54 -36.24 19.01
N ALA A 158 -44.98 -36.14 20.27
CA ALA A 158 -45.17 -37.29 21.15
C ALA A 158 -46.16 -38.33 20.59
N ASP A 159 -47.05 -37.91 19.69
CA ASP A 159 -48.09 -38.74 19.08
C ASP A 159 -47.64 -39.44 17.78
N GLY A 160 -46.35 -39.37 17.45
CA GLY A 160 -45.75 -40.11 16.33
C GLY A 160 -45.92 -39.50 14.94
N THR A 161 -46.57 -38.33 14.83
CA THR A 161 -46.66 -37.59 13.55
C THR A 161 -45.45 -36.67 13.35
N THR A 162 -45.07 -36.43 12.09
CA THR A 162 -43.96 -35.53 11.74
C THR A 162 -44.50 -34.16 11.37
N TYR A 163 -44.09 -33.13 12.11
CA TYR A 163 -44.41 -31.75 11.74
C TYR A 163 -43.39 -31.27 10.69
N ARG A 164 -43.86 -30.97 9.46
CA ARG A 164 -43.04 -30.31 8.44
C ARG A 164 -43.18 -28.80 8.64
N ASN A 165 -42.11 -28.13 9.07
CA ASN A 165 -42.05 -26.67 8.96
C ASN A 165 -42.24 -26.26 7.49
N PRO A 166 -43.03 -25.21 7.18
CA PRO A 166 -43.03 -24.64 5.83
C PRO A 166 -41.61 -24.16 5.52
N VAL A 167 -41.05 -24.64 4.41
CA VAL A 167 -39.72 -24.27 3.95
C VAL A 167 -39.75 -22.78 3.59
N LEU A 168 -39.27 -21.92 4.49
CA LEU A 168 -38.95 -20.55 4.14
C LEU A 168 -37.76 -20.58 3.19
N PRO A 169 -37.81 -19.88 2.03
CA PRO A 169 -36.66 -19.77 1.15
C PRO A 169 -35.47 -19.18 1.94
N LEU A 170 -34.36 -19.92 2.03
CA LEU A 170 -33.15 -19.37 2.62
C LEU A 170 -32.68 -18.15 1.80
N PRO A 171 -32.17 -17.09 2.45
CA PRO A 171 -31.50 -16.01 1.73
C PRO A 171 -30.39 -16.59 0.87
N LYS A 172 -30.32 -16.20 -0.42
CA LYS A 172 -29.19 -16.54 -1.28
C LYS A 172 -27.93 -15.95 -0.65
N THR A 173 -27.14 -16.77 0.04
CA THR A 173 -25.81 -16.37 0.49
C THR A 173 -24.91 -16.34 -0.74
N GLU A 174 -24.55 -15.12 -1.15
CA GLU A 174 -23.53 -14.93 -2.18
C GLU A 174 -22.27 -15.71 -1.80
N PRO A 175 -21.62 -16.41 -2.74
CA PRO A 175 -20.40 -17.14 -2.44
C PRO A 175 -19.35 -16.16 -1.92
N THR A 176 -18.81 -16.46 -0.73
CA THR A 176 -17.77 -15.64 -0.07
C THR A 176 -16.46 -15.57 -0.87
N ASN A 177 -16.28 -16.47 -1.84
CA ASN A 177 -15.10 -16.54 -2.69
C ASN A 177 -15.44 -16.10 -4.12
N ILE A 178 -14.87 -14.97 -4.55
CA ILE A 178 -15.06 -14.37 -5.87
C ILE A 178 -14.67 -15.31 -7.02
N LEU A 179 -13.64 -16.16 -6.84
CA LEU A 179 -13.18 -17.08 -7.88
C LEU A 179 -14.18 -18.21 -8.13
N LYS A 180 -15.14 -18.41 -7.22
CA LYS A 180 -16.31 -19.28 -7.41
C LYS A 180 -17.47 -18.60 -8.14
N LYS A 181 -17.25 -17.50 -8.87
CA LYS A 181 -18.27 -16.87 -9.73
C LYS A 181 -18.09 -17.16 -11.24
N ALA A 182 -16.88 -17.41 -11.73
CA ALA A 182 -16.61 -17.77 -13.13
C ALA A 182 -15.51 -18.84 -13.31
N SER A 183 -15.45 -19.48 -14.49
CA SER A 183 -14.45 -20.50 -14.85
C SER A 183 -13.47 -20.05 -15.95
N ASP A 184 -13.57 -18.81 -16.39
CA ASP A 184 -12.76 -18.22 -17.46
C ASP A 184 -11.93 -17.03 -16.95
N TRP A 185 -11.37 -17.16 -15.74
CA TRP A 185 -10.53 -16.14 -15.16
C TRP A 185 -9.23 -15.98 -15.96
N ILE A 186 -9.00 -14.76 -16.44
CA ILE A 186 -7.77 -14.32 -17.07
C ILE A 186 -6.96 -13.54 -16.03
N PHE A 187 -5.70 -13.94 -15.87
CA PHE A 187 -4.74 -13.34 -14.95
C PHE A 187 -3.65 -12.59 -15.74
N LEU A 188 -3.57 -11.29 -15.56
CA LEU A 188 -2.54 -10.44 -16.16
C LEU A 188 -1.75 -9.74 -15.06
N MET A 189 -0.43 -9.67 -15.22
CA MET A 189 0.49 -8.98 -14.33
C MET A 189 1.36 -8.01 -15.15
N ASP A 190 1.49 -6.78 -14.64
CA ASP A 190 2.21 -5.72 -15.31
C ASP A 190 3.71 -5.89 -15.06
N GLU A 191 4.41 -6.39 -16.08
CA GLU A 191 5.85 -6.54 -16.07
C GLU A 191 6.47 -5.64 -17.14
N GLU A 192 7.72 -5.23 -16.92
CA GLU A 192 8.47 -4.31 -17.80
C GLU A 192 8.48 -4.74 -19.28
N HIS A 193 8.44 -6.06 -19.56
CA HIS A 193 8.44 -6.63 -20.91
C HIS A 193 7.05 -7.08 -21.41
N LYS A 194 6.00 -6.93 -20.60
CA LYS A 194 4.62 -7.30 -20.94
C LYS A 194 3.68 -6.25 -20.38
N GLN A 195 3.66 -5.09 -21.04
CA GLN A 195 2.72 -4.03 -20.70
C GLN A 195 1.29 -4.57 -20.84
N ILE A 196 0.53 -4.58 -19.74
CA ILE A 196 -0.87 -4.97 -19.80
C ILE A 196 -1.63 -3.88 -20.55
N VAL A 197 -2.34 -4.26 -21.62
CA VAL A 197 -3.45 -3.47 -22.13
C VAL A 197 -4.70 -3.91 -21.39
N PHE A 198 -5.30 -3.02 -20.61
CA PHE A 198 -6.54 -3.33 -19.91
C PHE A 198 -7.65 -3.56 -20.95
N PRO A 199 -8.42 -4.66 -20.86
CA PRO A 199 -9.43 -4.97 -21.87
C PRO A 199 -10.54 -3.92 -21.87
N PRO A 200 -10.75 -3.18 -22.96
CA PRO A 200 -11.78 -2.14 -23.02
C PRO A 200 -13.19 -2.71 -22.87
N GLU A 201 -13.40 -4.00 -23.15
CA GLU A 201 -14.71 -4.66 -23.04
C GLU A 201 -15.22 -4.76 -21.59
N ILE A 202 -14.36 -4.51 -20.61
CA ILE A 202 -14.67 -4.54 -19.18
C ILE A 202 -14.87 -3.13 -18.64
N THR A 203 -13.92 -2.24 -18.94
CA THR A 203 -13.93 -0.86 -18.47
C THR A 203 -12.93 -0.05 -19.28
N GLU A 204 -13.35 1.14 -19.70
CA GLU A 204 -12.44 2.11 -20.28
C GLU A 204 -11.69 2.81 -19.15
N THR A 205 -10.37 2.61 -19.06
CA THR A 205 -9.56 3.30 -18.07
C THR A 205 -8.19 3.65 -18.63
N ALA A 206 -7.76 4.89 -18.37
CA ALA A 206 -6.38 5.33 -18.62
C ALA A 206 -5.42 4.88 -17.50
N LYS A 207 -5.94 4.23 -16.44
CA LYS A 207 -5.11 3.77 -15.32
C LYS A 207 -4.50 2.40 -15.67
N ARG A 208 -3.25 2.18 -15.21
CA ARG A 208 -2.52 0.93 -15.40
C ARG A 208 -2.40 0.19 -14.05
N PRO A 209 -3.29 -0.77 -13.76
CA PRO A 209 -3.20 -1.57 -12.53
C PRO A 209 -2.07 -2.61 -12.63
N ASP A 210 -1.39 -2.87 -11.52
CA ASP A 210 -0.26 -3.81 -11.47
C ASP A 210 -0.67 -5.28 -11.68
N ILE A 211 -1.86 -5.65 -11.21
CA ILE A 211 -2.44 -6.99 -11.36
C ILE A 211 -3.91 -6.86 -11.79
N THR A 212 -4.30 -7.68 -12.77
CA THR A 212 -5.66 -7.70 -13.31
C THR A 212 -6.17 -9.14 -13.37
N ILE A 213 -7.30 -9.40 -12.71
CA ILE A 213 -8.00 -10.69 -12.74
C ILE A 213 -9.44 -10.46 -13.18
N PHE A 214 -9.86 -11.04 -14.30
CA PHE A 214 -11.19 -10.81 -14.85
C PHE A 214 -11.77 -12.03 -15.57
N SER A 215 -13.09 -12.07 -15.71
CA SER A 215 -13.82 -13.04 -16.54
C SER A 215 -14.53 -12.29 -17.68
N ARG A 216 -14.44 -12.81 -18.91
CA ARG A 216 -15.17 -12.23 -20.06
C ARG A 216 -16.64 -12.60 -20.02
N LYS A 217 -16.98 -13.79 -19.52
CA LYS A 217 -18.36 -14.29 -19.44
C LYS A 217 -19.22 -13.53 -18.43
N GLN A 218 -18.65 -13.13 -17.29
CA GLN A 218 -19.41 -12.42 -16.25
C GLN A 218 -19.37 -10.89 -16.37
N ARG A 219 -18.50 -10.33 -17.22
CA ARG A 219 -18.25 -8.88 -17.31
C ARG A 219 -17.99 -8.24 -15.93
N SER A 220 -17.39 -8.99 -15.01
CA SER A 220 -17.05 -8.56 -13.66
C SER A 220 -15.53 -8.47 -13.51
N TYR A 221 -15.06 -7.33 -13.01
CA TYR A 221 -13.66 -7.09 -12.67
C TYR A 221 -13.60 -6.47 -11.28
N HIS A 222 -12.69 -6.98 -10.45
CA HIS A 222 -12.51 -6.48 -9.10
C HIS A 222 -11.18 -5.77 -8.96
N ARG A 223 -11.26 -4.46 -8.77
CA ARG A 223 -10.13 -3.61 -8.38
C ARG A 223 -10.15 -3.46 -6.87
N ARG A 224 -9.04 -3.75 -6.19
CA ARG A 224 -8.85 -3.25 -4.82
C ARG A 224 -8.48 -1.77 -4.94
N ALA A 225 -9.47 -0.89 -4.89
CA ALA A 225 -9.24 0.54 -4.88
C ALA A 225 -8.65 0.91 -3.51
N TYR A 226 -7.39 1.35 -3.48
CA TYR A 226 -6.96 2.23 -2.40
C TYR A 226 -7.68 3.57 -2.61
N SER A 227 -8.56 3.87 -1.67
CA SER A 227 -9.35 5.10 -1.65
C SER A 227 -8.43 6.31 -1.63
N SER A 228 -8.51 7.12 -2.69
CA SER A 228 -8.28 8.56 -2.60
C SER A 228 -9.20 9.23 -3.62
N TYR A 229 -10.22 9.89 -3.07
CA TYR A 229 -11.10 10.90 -3.65
C TYR A 229 -11.99 10.53 -4.85
N GLY A 230 -13.28 10.35 -4.52
CA GLY A 230 -14.47 10.94 -5.16
C GLY A 230 -14.62 10.95 -6.69
N GLY A 231 -15.67 10.27 -7.17
CA GLY A 231 -16.34 10.63 -8.43
C GLY A 231 -16.67 9.47 -9.36
N GLU A 232 -17.96 9.10 -9.37
CA GLU A 232 -18.73 8.49 -10.48
C GLU A 232 -18.59 6.98 -10.82
N SER A 233 -19.57 6.25 -10.26
CA SER A 233 -20.39 5.16 -10.81
C SER A 233 -19.85 4.28 -11.95
N GLY A 234 -19.11 3.24 -11.57
CA GLY A 234 -19.32 1.89 -12.10
C GLY A 234 -19.78 1.00 -10.94
N LYS A 235 -20.75 0.10 -11.13
CA LYS A 235 -21.22 -0.82 -10.08
C LYS A 235 -20.07 -1.72 -9.60
N CYS A 236 -19.40 -1.31 -8.54
CA CYS A 236 -18.55 -2.16 -7.71
C CYS A 236 -19.47 -2.91 -6.74
N ILE A 237 -19.61 -4.22 -6.91
CA ILE A 237 -20.27 -5.09 -5.92
C ILE A 237 -19.16 -5.67 -5.04
N CYS A 238 -19.25 -5.40 -3.74
CA CYS A 238 -18.33 -5.84 -2.69
C CYS A 238 -18.30 -7.37 -2.52
#